data_AF-A0A6I1FSB8-F1
#
_entry.id   AF-A0A6I1FSB8-F1
#
_cell.length_a   1.000
_cell.length_b   1.000
_cell.length_c   1.000
_cell.angle_alpha   90.00
_cell.angle_beta   90.00
_cell.angle_gamma   90.00
#
_symmetry.space_group_name_H-M   'P 1'
#
loop_
_entity.id
_entity.type
_entity.pdbx_description
1 polymer ?
#
loop_
_entity_poly.entity_id
_entity_poly.type
_entity_poly.pdbx_seq_one_letter_code
_entity_poly.pdbx_strand_id
1 'polypeptide(L)'
;MANFILKRLVYMFITLLIIATITFFLMKLLPGSPLTNQEKLSPAQQQLILDKYGLNDPLPVQYVNYMTNLFKGDLGLSFQYDNRPVTKMIGERIGPSAYLGFQAVLFGTIVGIVLGILAALKQNSVMDYAATTIAVLGISIPSFVFAGLLQYYLAVKYPIFPVAAWEGFEYTVLPTIALSVFVIATVARYMRSELLEVLSSDYIMLARAKGVSSAAIMVKHALRNALIPIITLLGPLAVNIMTGSLVIERIFGIPGIGEQFVRSIMTNDFTVIMGITLFYSVLFIFIVFIVDILYGVIDPRIRLSGGKK
;
A
#
# COMPACT_ATOMS: atom_id res chain seq x y z
N MET A 1 -2.67 4.74 28.37
CA MET A 1 -2.76 3.83 27.20
C MET A 1 -4.20 3.69 26.71
N ALA A 2 -5.16 3.31 27.55
CA ALA A 2 -6.58 3.20 27.16
C ALA A 2 -7.15 4.48 26.50
N ASN A 3 -6.94 5.66 27.10
CA ASN A 3 -7.38 6.94 26.51
C ASN A 3 -6.72 7.26 25.16
N PHE A 4 -5.47 6.80 24.95
CA PHE A 4 -4.77 6.98 23.66
C PHE A 4 -5.38 6.09 22.58
N ILE A 5 -5.58 4.80 22.90
CA ILE A 5 -6.21 3.83 22.00
C ILE A 5 -7.63 4.28 21.64
N LEU A 6 -8.43 4.71 22.63
CA LEU A 6 -9.81 5.17 22.40
C LEU A 6 -9.84 6.39 21.46
N LYS A 7 -8.98 7.39 21.68
CA LYS A 7 -8.88 8.55 20.78
C LYS A 7 -8.54 8.14 19.34
N ARG A 8 -7.60 7.20 19.17
CA ARG A 8 -7.22 6.70 17.84
C ARG A 8 -8.34 5.90 17.18
N LEU A 9 -9.09 5.10 17.92
CA LEU A 9 -10.28 4.40 17.41
C LEU A 9 -11.36 5.38 16.95
N VAL A 10 -11.61 6.44 17.71
CA VAL A 10 -12.55 7.51 17.32
C VAL A 10 -12.07 8.21 16.05
N TYR A 11 -10.78 8.55 15.94
CA TYR A 11 -10.24 9.14 14.72
C TYR A 11 -10.36 8.19 13.53
N MET A 12 -10.02 6.91 13.70
CA MET A 12 -10.18 5.89 12.65
C MET A 12 -11.63 5.81 12.17
N PHE A 13 -12.59 5.77 13.10
CA PHE A 13 -14.01 5.72 12.77
C PHE A 13 -14.45 6.96 11.99
N ILE A 14 -14.11 8.16 12.47
CA ILE A 14 -14.45 9.42 11.81
C ILE A 14 -13.81 9.49 10.42
N THR A 15 -12.53 9.11 10.28
CA THR A 15 -11.84 9.11 8.99
C THR A 15 -12.50 8.15 8.00
N LEU A 16 -12.87 6.94 8.43
CA LEU A 16 -13.58 5.99 7.57
C LEU A 16 -14.96 6.49 7.16
N LEU A 17 -15.69 7.14 8.06
CA LEU A 17 -16.99 7.73 7.75
C LEU A 17 -16.83 8.86 6.72
N ILE A 18 -15.83 9.72 6.88
CA ILE A 18 -15.50 10.78 5.91
C ILE A 18 -15.15 10.17 4.55
N ILE A 19 -14.28 9.16 4.51
CA ILE A 19 -13.90 8.48 3.27
C ILE A 19 -15.14 7.87 2.60
N ALA A 20 -15.93 7.08 3.33
CA ALA A 20 -17.15 6.46 2.80
C ALA A 20 -18.13 7.50 2.22
N THR A 21 -18.29 8.63 2.92
CA THR A 21 -19.17 9.74 2.51
C THR A 21 -18.64 10.41 1.24
N ILE A 22 -17.37 10.80 1.24
CA ILE A 22 -16.73 11.47 0.11
C ILE A 22 -16.74 10.55 -1.11
N THR A 23 -16.35 9.29 -0.96
CA THR A 23 -16.33 8.33 -2.07
C THR A 23 -17.72 8.14 -2.66
N PHE A 24 -18.78 8.03 -1.83
CA PHE A 24 -20.15 7.96 -2.32
C PHE A 24 -20.53 9.17 -3.19
N PHE A 25 -20.33 10.39 -2.69
CA PHE A 25 -20.69 11.59 -3.45
C PHE A 25 -19.82 11.79 -4.69
N LEU A 26 -18.52 11.48 -4.62
CA LEU A 26 -17.62 11.52 -5.77
C LEU A 26 -18.12 10.59 -6.88
N MET A 27 -18.57 9.38 -6.56
CA MET A 27 -19.10 8.47 -7.57
C MET A 27 -20.39 8.99 -8.22
N LYS A 28 -21.22 9.76 -7.49
CA LYS A 28 -22.42 10.39 -8.06
C LYS A 28 -22.12 11.57 -8.98
N LEU A 29 -20.93 12.16 -8.87
CA LEU A 29 -20.48 13.26 -9.73
C LEU A 29 -19.76 12.77 -10.99
N LEU A 30 -19.33 11.50 -11.03
CA LEU A 30 -18.64 10.97 -12.18
C LEU A 30 -19.59 10.86 -13.39
N PRO A 31 -19.17 11.35 -14.58
CA PRO A 31 -19.94 11.14 -15.79
C PRO A 31 -19.91 9.65 -16.17
N GLY A 32 -21.07 9.10 -16.49
CA GLY A 32 -21.19 7.71 -16.91
C GLY A 32 -22.51 7.08 -16.50
N SER A 33 -22.77 5.90 -17.04
CA SER A 33 -23.91 5.08 -16.65
C SER A 33 -23.40 3.77 -16.05
N PRO A 34 -23.98 3.32 -14.93
CA PRO A 34 -23.70 2.00 -14.39
C PRO A 34 -24.28 0.88 -15.27
N LEU A 35 -25.13 1.21 -16.25
CA LEU A 35 -25.76 0.26 -17.16
C LEU A 35 -24.78 -0.20 -18.24
N THR A 36 -24.39 -1.47 -18.18
CA THR A 36 -23.60 -2.12 -19.23
C THR A 36 -24.35 -2.13 -20.54
N ASN A 37 -23.73 -1.66 -21.62
CA ASN A 37 -24.34 -1.61 -22.96
C ASN A 37 -25.71 -0.91 -22.98
N GLN A 38 -25.83 0.25 -22.31
CA GLN A 38 -27.10 0.99 -22.21
C GLN A 38 -27.81 1.19 -23.56
N GLU A 39 -27.05 1.43 -24.63
CA GLU A 39 -27.55 1.59 -26.01
C GLU A 39 -28.30 0.36 -26.55
N LYS A 40 -28.04 -0.83 -26.01
CA LYS A 40 -28.68 -2.10 -26.41
C LYS A 40 -29.87 -2.47 -25.53
N LEU A 41 -30.13 -1.73 -24.46
CA LEU A 41 -31.19 -2.02 -23.51
C LEU A 41 -32.45 -1.23 -23.86
N SER A 42 -33.60 -1.91 -23.90
CA SER A 42 -34.90 -1.23 -23.98
C SER A 42 -35.13 -0.33 -22.75
N PRO A 43 -35.94 0.73 -22.85
CA PRO A 43 -36.23 1.60 -21.71
C PRO A 43 -36.77 0.85 -20.48
N ALA A 44 -37.59 -0.19 -20.71
CA ALA A 44 -38.10 -1.04 -19.63
C ALA A 44 -36.99 -1.85 -18.93
N GLN A 45 -36.02 -2.37 -19.69
CA GLN A 45 -34.87 -3.07 -19.11
C GLN A 45 -33.95 -2.12 -18.33
N GLN A 46 -33.75 -0.90 -18.84
CA GLN A 46 -32.97 0.13 -18.13
C GLN A 46 -33.63 0.45 -16.79
N GLN A 47 -34.95 0.69 -16.78
CA GLN A 47 -35.71 1.00 -15.57
C GLN A 47 -35.62 -0.13 -14.53
N LEU A 48 -35.78 -1.39 -14.96
CA LEU A 48 -35.67 -2.56 -14.08
C LEU A 48 -34.28 -2.66 -13.40
N ILE A 49 -33.20 -2.34 -14.13
CA ILE A 49 -31.86 -2.38 -13.57
C ILE A 49 -31.62 -1.21 -12.61
N LEU A 50 -32.10 -0.01 -12.95
CA LEU A 50 -31.99 1.16 -12.08
C LEU A 50 -32.77 0.93 -10.76
N ASP A 51 -33.96 0.35 -10.84
CA ASP A 51 -34.77 -0.02 -9.67
C ASP A 51 -34.09 -1.12 -8.84
N LYS A 52 -33.52 -2.16 -9.48
CA LYS A 52 -32.77 -3.23 -8.80
C LYS A 52 -31.63 -2.69 -7.93
N TYR A 53 -30.94 -1.65 -8.37
CA TYR A 53 -29.83 -1.03 -7.65
C TYR A 53 -30.21 0.20 -6.83
N GLY A 54 -31.50 0.54 -6.73
CA GLY A 54 -31.98 1.72 -6.00
C GLY A 54 -31.47 3.05 -6.58
N LEU A 55 -31.09 3.07 -7.87
CA LEU A 55 -30.50 4.23 -8.52
C LEU A 55 -31.53 5.32 -8.84
N ASN A 56 -32.81 4.96 -8.86
CA ASN A 56 -33.94 5.89 -9.03
C ASN A 56 -34.40 6.54 -7.72
N ASP A 57 -33.94 6.04 -6.56
CA ASP A 57 -34.30 6.62 -5.27
C ASP A 57 -33.72 8.04 -5.13
N PRO A 58 -34.33 8.93 -4.34
CA PRO A 58 -33.70 10.21 -4.01
C PRO A 58 -32.30 10.01 -3.41
N LEU A 59 -31.35 10.86 -3.78
CA LEU A 59 -29.95 10.77 -3.31
C LEU A 59 -29.80 10.59 -1.79
N PRO A 60 -30.57 11.27 -0.91
CA PRO A 60 -30.50 11.04 0.52
C PRO A 60 -30.85 9.59 0.93
N VAL A 61 -31.82 8.97 0.25
CA VAL A 61 -32.24 7.58 0.50
C VAL A 61 -31.12 6.63 0.08
N GLN A 62 -30.54 6.86 -1.10
CA GLN A 62 -29.39 6.06 -1.58
C GLN A 62 -28.21 6.12 -0.60
N TYR A 63 -27.91 7.31 -0.06
CA TYR A 63 -26.84 7.49 0.92
C TYR A 63 -27.13 6.78 2.24
N VAL A 64 -28.35 6.91 2.78
CA VAL A 64 -28.75 6.23 4.02
C VAL A 64 -28.69 4.70 3.84
N ASN A 65 -29.17 4.18 2.71
CA ASN A 65 -29.09 2.75 2.39
C ASN A 65 -27.63 2.28 2.29
N TYR A 66 -26.78 3.02 1.58
CA TYR A 66 -25.35 2.74 1.47
C TYR A 66 -24.67 2.69 2.85
N MET A 67 -24.86 3.71 3.69
CA MET A 67 -24.27 3.75 5.03
C MET A 67 -24.81 2.62 5.92
N THR A 68 -26.12 2.34 5.86
CA THR A 68 -26.74 1.25 6.63
C THR A 68 -26.17 -0.12 6.25
N ASN A 69 -26.03 -0.39 4.95
CA ASN A 69 -25.44 -1.62 4.45
C ASN A 69 -23.97 -1.73 4.85
N LEU A 70 -23.24 -0.63 4.78
CA LEU A 70 -21.85 -0.59 5.18
C LEU A 70 -21.64 -0.97 6.66
N PHE A 71 -22.50 -0.48 7.56
CA PHE A 71 -22.46 -0.88 8.98
C PHE A 71 -22.77 -2.36 9.21
N LYS A 72 -23.46 -3.02 8.27
CA LYS A 72 -23.71 -4.47 8.28
C LYS A 72 -22.58 -5.27 7.61
N GLY A 73 -21.55 -4.58 7.09
CA GLY A 73 -20.47 -5.21 6.32
C GLY A 73 -20.86 -5.56 4.88
N ASP A 74 -21.98 -5.03 4.37
CA ASP A 74 -22.41 -5.21 3.00
C ASP A 74 -21.92 -4.04 2.12
N LEU A 75 -21.01 -4.34 1.20
CA LEU A 75 -20.46 -3.37 0.25
C LEU A 75 -21.32 -3.26 -1.03
N GLY A 76 -22.45 -3.96 -1.08
CA GLY A 76 -23.35 -4.00 -2.21
C GLY A 76 -22.97 -5.02 -3.28
N LEU A 77 -23.69 -4.95 -4.38
CA LEU A 77 -23.52 -5.81 -5.55
C LEU A 77 -22.80 -5.06 -6.67
N SER A 78 -21.96 -5.77 -7.39
CA SER A 78 -21.35 -5.26 -8.62
C SER A 78 -22.42 -4.94 -9.66
N PHE A 79 -22.24 -3.82 -10.37
CA PHE A 79 -23.11 -3.46 -11.48
C PHE A 79 -22.82 -4.26 -12.76
N GLN A 80 -21.59 -4.77 -12.88
CA GLN A 80 -21.10 -5.44 -14.09
C GLN A 80 -21.15 -6.97 -13.98
N TYR A 81 -21.08 -7.51 -12.76
CA TYR A 81 -21.15 -8.94 -12.49
C TYR A 81 -22.47 -9.25 -11.81
N ASP A 82 -23.38 -9.88 -12.57
CA ASP A 82 -24.75 -10.11 -12.12
C ASP A 82 -24.77 -10.81 -10.76
N ASN A 83 -25.42 -10.14 -9.81
CA ASN A 83 -25.65 -10.61 -8.45
C ASN A 83 -24.39 -11.03 -7.68
N ARG A 84 -23.22 -10.46 -8.00
CA ARG A 84 -21.97 -10.77 -7.30
C ARG A 84 -21.70 -9.76 -6.17
N PRO A 85 -21.62 -10.21 -4.91
CA PRO A 85 -21.27 -9.33 -3.79
C PRO A 85 -19.84 -8.81 -3.90
N VAL A 86 -19.65 -7.51 -3.65
CA VAL A 86 -18.32 -6.88 -3.70
C VAL A 86 -17.40 -7.44 -2.62
N THR A 87 -17.93 -7.76 -1.44
CA THR A 87 -17.20 -8.42 -0.35
C THR A 87 -16.57 -9.75 -0.80
N LYS A 88 -17.31 -10.55 -1.56
CA LYS A 88 -16.82 -11.82 -2.12
C LYS A 88 -15.75 -11.60 -3.18
N MET A 89 -15.94 -10.61 -4.06
CA MET A 89 -14.94 -10.25 -5.08
C MET A 89 -13.61 -9.81 -4.47
N ILE A 90 -13.65 -9.03 -3.38
CA ILE A 90 -12.47 -8.62 -2.62
C ILE A 90 -11.80 -9.85 -1.99
N GLY A 91 -12.57 -10.70 -1.31
CA GLY A 91 -12.04 -11.89 -0.63
C GLY A 91 -11.34 -12.88 -1.56
N GLU A 92 -11.84 -13.07 -2.78
CA GLU A 92 -11.25 -13.97 -3.77
C GLU A 92 -9.96 -13.42 -4.41
N ARG A 93 -9.77 -12.10 -4.39
CA ARG A 93 -8.67 -11.41 -5.10
C ARG A 93 -7.61 -10.82 -4.18
N ILE A 94 -7.87 -10.75 -2.87
CA ILE A 94 -6.91 -10.19 -1.90
C ILE A 94 -5.61 -11.01 -1.84
N GLY A 95 -5.70 -12.33 -2.02
CA GLY A 95 -4.59 -13.26 -1.85
C GLY A 95 -3.37 -12.90 -2.71
N PRO A 96 -3.51 -12.84 -4.05
CA PRO A 96 -2.42 -12.46 -4.94
C PRO A 96 -1.81 -11.09 -4.61
N SER A 97 -2.65 -10.07 -4.37
CA SER A 97 -2.17 -8.71 -4.03
C SER A 97 -1.40 -8.68 -2.71
N ALA A 98 -1.91 -9.36 -1.67
CA ALA A 98 -1.26 -9.44 -0.37
C ALA A 98 0.07 -10.21 -0.45
N TYR A 99 0.11 -11.29 -1.22
CA TYR A 99 1.31 -12.09 -1.45
C TYR A 99 2.42 -11.26 -2.10
N LEU A 100 2.11 -10.56 -3.20
CA LEU A 100 3.08 -9.68 -3.88
C LEU A 100 3.50 -8.50 -3.02
N GLY A 101 2.55 -7.88 -2.33
CA GLY A 101 2.84 -6.80 -1.38
C GLY A 101 3.83 -7.25 -0.33
N PHE A 102 3.58 -8.40 0.30
CA PHE A 102 4.47 -8.98 1.30
C PHE A 102 5.86 -9.30 0.73
N GLN A 103 5.93 -9.96 -0.43
CA GLN A 103 7.20 -10.27 -1.09
C GLN A 103 8.01 -9.00 -1.39
N ALA A 104 7.36 -7.96 -1.94
CA ALA A 104 8.01 -6.71 -2.30
C ALA A 104 8.50 -5.93 -1.07
N VAL A 105 7.72 -5.89 0.02
CA VAL A 105 8.17 -5.31 1.29
C VAL A 105 9.36 -6.07 1.83
N LEU A 106 9.26 -7.40 1.93
CA LEU A 106 10.30 -8.23 2.53
C LEU A 106 11.61 -8.10 1.75
N PHE A 107 11.57 -8.36 0.44
CA PHE A 107 12.72 -8.26 -0.43
C PHE A 107 13.28 -6.83 -0.43
N GLY A 108 12.42 -5.83 -0.61
CA GLY A 108 12.85 -4.44 -0.68
C GLY A 108 13.44 -3.92 0.62
N THR A 109 12.94 -4.38 1.77
CA THR A 109 13.48 -4.04 3.08
C THR A 109 14.86 -4.64 3.29
N ILE A 110 15.04 -5.93 2.97
CA ILE A 110 16.34 -6.61 3.11
C ILE A 110 17.39 -5.92 2.23
N VAL A 111 17.09 -5.74 0.95
CA VAL A 111 18.02 -5.09 0.01
C VAL A 111 18.26 -3.63 0.39
N GLY A 112 17.19 -2.90 0.76
CA GLY A 112 17.29 -1.51 1.20
C GLY A 112 18.19 -1.35 2.43
N ILE A 113 18.02 -2.19 3.46
CA ILE A 113 18.86 -2.16 4.66
C ILE A 113 20.32 -2.39 4.28
N VAL A 114 20.61 -3.42 3.46
CA VAL A 114 21.97 -3.73 3.04
C VAL A 114 22.60 -2.54 2.29
N LEU A 115 21.89 -1.96 1.31
CA LEU A 115 22.39 -0.81 0.57
C LEU A 115 22.59 0.42 1.45
N GLY A 116 21.68 0.67 2.40
CA GLY A 116 21.80 1.78 3.35
C GLY A 116 22.99 1.64 4.29
N ILE A 117 23.23 0.43 4.81
CA ILE A 117 24.42 0.12 5.62
C ILE A 117 25.69 0.34 4.80
N LEU A 118 25.75 -0.20 3.59
CA LEU A 118 26.89 -0.07 2.70
C LEU A 118 27.21 1.39 2.35
N ALA A 119 26.18 2.21 2.11
CA ALA A 119 26.32 3.63 1.83
C ALA A 119 26.83 4.41 3.06
N ALA A 120 26.31 4.12 4.25
CA ALA A 120 26.75 4.76 5.49
C ALA A 120 28.17 4.35 5.91
N LEU A 121 28.55 3.08 5.73
CA LEU A 121 29.90 2.61 6.03
C LEU A 121 30.97 3.21 5.12
N LYS A 122 30.60 3.53 3.87
CA LYS A 122 31.48 4.18 2.90
C LYS A 122 31.01 5.60 2.59
N GLN A 123 30.65 6.36 3.62
CA GLN A 123 30.19 7.74 3.47
C GLN A 123 31.15 8.57 2.61
N ASN A 124 30.59 9.38 1.70
CA ASN A 124 31.33 10.21 0.73
C ASN A 124 32.18 9.43 -0.29
N SER A 125 31.94 8.13 -0.46
CA SER A 125 32.56 7.32 -1.52
C SER A 125 31.66 7.20 -2.75
N VAL A 126 32.22 6.69 -3.84
CA VAL A 126 31.45 6.33 -5.06
C VAL A 126 30.29 5.39 -4.73
N MET A 127 30.45 4.49 -3.75
CA MET A 127 29.40 3.54 -3.36
C MET A 127 28.22 4.24 -2.68
N ASP A 128 28.50 5.27 -1.89
CA ASP A 128 27.49 6.12 -1.26
C ASP A 128 26.74 6.95 -2.31
N TYR A 129 27.47 7.62 -3.21
CA TYR A 129 26.85 8.37 -4.30
C TYR A 129 26.02 7.48 -5.23
N ALA A 130 26.50 6.27 -5.56
CA ALA A 130 25.78 5.31 -6.39
C ALA A 130 24.49 4.82 -5.70
N ALA A 131 24.58 4.40 -4.44
CA ALA A 131 23.42 3.96 -3.67
C ALA A 131 22.37 5.08 -3.53
N THR A 132 22.82 6.31 -3.26
CA THR A 132 21.93 7.48 -3.16
C THR A 132 21.29 7.82 -4.52
N THR A 133 22.06 7.76 -5.61
CA THR A 133 21.53 8.00 -6.96
C THR A 133 20.49 6.96 -7.35
N ILE A 134 20.77 5.68 -7.11
CA ILE A 134 19.83 4.58 -7.36
C ILE A 134 18.56 4.77 -6.52
N ALA A 135 18.69 5.17 -5.25
CA ALA A 135 17.54 5.46 -4.40
C ALA A 135 16.71 6.65 -4.94
N VAL A 136 17.35 7.73 -5.38
CA VAL A 136 16.64 8.87 -5.98
C VAL A 136 15.92 8.45 -7.26
N LEU A 137 16.55 7.67 -8.13
CA LEU A 137 15.91 7.14 -9.34
C LEU A 137 14.73 6.23 -8.99
N GLY A 138 14.88 5.37 -7.99
CA GLY A 138 13.82 4.46 -7.55
C GLY A 138 12.61 5.14 -6.92
N ILE A 139 12.75 6.38 -6.44
CA ILE A 139 11.64 7.21 -5.96
C ILE A 139 11.04 8.04 -7.09
N SER A 140 11.87 8.55 -7.99
CA SER A 140 11.45 9.46 -9.06
C SER A 140 10.79 8.74 -10.23
N ILE A 141 11.22 7.51 -10.53
CA ILE A 141 10.68 6.71 -11.63
C ILE A 141 9.51 5.85 -11.11
N PRO A 142 8.31 5.95 -11.70
CA PRO A 142 7.19 5.12 -11.28
C PRO A 142 7.47 3.62 -11.41
N SER A 143 6.99 2.82 -10.45
CA SER A 143 7.20 1.36 -10.41
C SER A 143 6.72 0.64 -11.68
N PHE A 144 5.64 1.12 -12.31
CA PHE A 144 5.12 0.54 -13.55
C PHE A 144 6.09 0.69 -14.74
N VAL A 145 6.95 1.71 -14.74
CA VAL A 145 7.99 1.88 -15.76
C VAL A 145 9.03 0.78 -15.60
N PHE A 146 9.47 0.52 -14.36
CA PHE A 146 10.35 -0.62 -14.08
C PHE A 146 9.69 -1.94 -14.44
N ALA A 147 8.40 -2.14 -14.16
CA ALA A 147 7.69 -3.34 -14.57
C ALA A 147 7.68 -3.53 -16.09
N GLY A 148 7.36 -2.49 -16.86
CA GLY A 148 7.37 -2.55 -18.32
C GLY A 148 8.77 -2.87 -18.88
N LEU A 149 9.81 -2.23 -18.34
CA LEU A 149 11.20 -2.51 -18.75
C LEU A 149 11.63 -3.94 -18.39
N LEU A 150 11.34 -4.39 -17.16
CA LEU A 150 11.67 -5.74 -16.69
C LEU A 150 10.93 -6.79 -17.53
N GLN A 151 9.64 -6.61 -17.79
CA GLN A 151 8.86 -7.52 -18.64
C GLN A 151 9.40 -7.54 -20.07
N TYR A 152 9.68 -6.37 -20.66
CA TYR A 152 10.20 -6.30 -22.02
C TYR A 152 11.57 -6.99 -22.15
N TYR A 153 12.51 -6.68 -21.26
CA TYR A 153 13.87 -7.23 -21.38
C TYR A 153 13.96 -8.69 -20.91
N LEU A 154 13.33 -9.05 -19.78
CA LEU A 154 13.54 -10.34 -19.12
C LEU A 154 12.42 -11.37 -19.34
N ALA A 155 11.34 -10.99 -20.03
CA ALA A 155 10.30 -11.92 -20.43
C ALA A 155 10.08 -11.97 -21.95
N VAL A 156 10.17 -10.83 -22.65
CA VAL A 156 9.96 -10.77 -24.11
C VAL A 156 11.28 -10.94 -24.87
N LYS A 157 12.28 -10.07 -24.63
CA LYS A 157 13.54 -10.07 -25.38
C LYS A 157 14.45 -11.24 -25.00
N TYR A 158 14.61 -11.47 -23.70
CA TYR A 158 15.31 -12.62 -23.15
C TYR A 158 14.29 -13.39 -22.30
N PRO A 159 13.66 -14.46 -22.79
CA PRO A 159 12.56 -15.15 -22.10
C PRO A 159 13.05 -15.99 -20.92
N ILE A 160 13.64 -15.32 -19.92
CA ILE A 160 14.14 -15.91 -18.67
C ILE A 160 12.95 -16.13 -17.71
N PHE A 161 12.01 -15.19 -17.71
CA PHE A 161 10.80 -15.22 -16.89
C PHE A 161 9.54 -15.19 -17.77
N PRO A 162 8.39 -15.64 -17.24
CA PRO A 162 7.13 -15.53 -17.97
C PRO A 162 6.67 -14.08 -18.11
N VAL A 163 5.93 -13.80 -19.19
CA VAL A 163 5.43 -12.46 -19.51
C VAL A 163 4.30 -12.06 -18.57
N ALA A 164 3.30 -12.93 -18.41
CA ALA A 164 2.10 -12.68 -17.62
C ALA A 164 1.41 -14.00 -17.26
N ALA A 165 0.60 -13.97 -16.20
CA ALA A 165 -0.25 -15.02 -15.60
C ALA A 165 0.06 -15.19 -14.10
N TRP A 166 -0.60 -16.16 -13.46
CA TRP A 166 -0.50 -16.43 -12.03
C TRP A 166 -0.51 -17.94 -11.75
N GLU A 167 0.50 -18.64 -12.25
CA GLU A 167 0.56 -20.12 -12.25
C GLU A 167 1.70 -20.71 -11.42
N GLY A 168 2.66 -19.88 -10.98
CA GLY A 168 3.87 -20.31 -10.30
C GLY A 168 4.66 -19.18 -9.66
N PHE A 169 5.75 -19.53 -8.97
CA PHE A 169 6.61 -18.56 -8.27
C PHE A 169 7.37 -17.64 -9.24
N GLU A 170 7.73 -18.15 -10.41
CA GLU A 170 8.41 -17.43 -11.48
C GLU A 170 7.63 -16.20 -11.97
N TYR A 171 6.29 -16.25 -11.90
CA TYR A 171 5.40 -15.14 -12.25
C TYR A 171 5.44 -14.01 -11.22
N THR A 172 5.95 -14.27 -10.01
CA THR A 172 5.96 -13.29 -8.92
C THR A 172 7.27 -12.53 -8.84
N VAL A 173 8.34 -13.01 -9.48
CA VAL A 173 9.69 -12.43 -9.42
C VAL A 173 9.74 -11.03 -10.03
N LEU A 174 9.36 -10.86 -11.30
CA LEU A 174 9.42 -9.56 -11.96
C LEU A 174 8.48 -8.51 -11.32
N PRO A 175 7.22 -8.83 -10.98
CA PRO A 175 6.36 -7.91 -10.23
C PRO A 175 6.95 -7.52 -8.87
N THR A 176 7.51 -8.47 -8.13
CA THR A 176 8.13 -8.23 -6.82
C THR A 176 9.31 -7.27 -6.94
N ILE A 177 10.19 -7.49 -7.92
CA ILE A 177 11.33 -6.59 -8.16
C ILE A 177 10.82 -5.19 -8.49
N ALA A 178 9.87 -5.05 -9.42
CA ALA A 178 9.30 -3.77 -9.82
C ALA A 178 8.65 -3.00 -8.65
N LEU A 179 7.86 -3.69 -7.82
CA LEU A 179 7.24 -3.11 -6.63
C LEU A 179 8.26 -2.76 -5.54
N SER A 180 9.31 -3.56 -5.40
CA SER A 180 10.32 -3.37 -4.35
C SER A 180 11.20 -2.15 -4.56
N VAL A 181 11.32 -1.62 -5.78
CA VAL A 181 12.22 -0.49 -6.09
C VAL A 181 11.98 0.70 -5.16
N PHE A 182 10.70 1.05 -4.94
CA PHE A 182 10.33 2.15 -4.05
C PHE A 182 10.70 1.87 -2.58
N VAL A 183 10.52 0.62 -2.14
CA VAL A 183 10.90 0.17 -0.78
C VAL A 183 12.40 0.21 -0.61
N ILE A 184 13.15 -0.35 -1.55
CA ILE A 184 14.61 -0.38 -1.53
C ILE A 184 15.14 1.05 -1.40
N ALA A 185 14.66 1.94 -2.26
CA ALA A 185 15.09 3.33 -2.25
C ALA A 185 14.78 4.04 -0.93
N THR A 186 13.55 3.87 -0.42
CA THR A 186 13.11 4.49 0.83
C THR A 186 13.91 3.94 2.00
N VAL A 187 13.93 2.62 2.17
CA VAL A 187 14.60 1.95 3.29
C VAL A 187 16.12 2.20 3.25
N ALA A 188 16.77 2.17 2.08
CA ALA A 188 18.20 2.46 1.97
C ALA A 188 18.53 3.88 2.41
N ARG A 189 17.74 4.87 1.97
CA ARG A 189 17.95 6.28 2.34
C ARG A 189 17.76 6.50 3.84
N TYR A 190 16.68 5.97 4.41
CA TYR A 190 16.43 6.09 5.86
C TYR A 190 17.50 5.36 6.66
N MET A 191 17.80 4.10 6.32
CA MET A 191 18.82 3.31 7.01
C MET A 191 20.18 4.01 6.99
N ARG A 192 20.56 4.60 5.86
CA ARG A 192 21.78 5.40 5.75
C ARG A 192 21.76 6.59 6.70
N SER A 193 20.68 7.38 6.69
CA SER A 193 20.54 8.57 7.53
C SER A 193 20.60 8.22 9.02
N GLU A 194 19.78 7.26 9.44
CA GLU A 194 19.70 6.82 10.83
C GLU A 194 21.03 6.22 11.32
N LEU A 195 21.72 5.46 10.47
CA LEU A 195 23.00 4.88 10.86
C LEU A 195 24.08 5.94 11.06
N LEU A 196 24.13 6.96 10.19
CA LEU A 196 25.08 8.07 10.32
C LEU A 196 24.79 8.91 11.57
N GLU A 197 23.52 9.25 11.82
CA GLU A 197 23.11 9.98 13.02
C GLU A 197 23.50 9.22 14.28
N VAL A 198 23.15 7.93 14.34
CA VAL A 198 23.51 7.06 15.45
C VAL A 198 25.03 7.00 15.65
N LEU A 199 25.82 6.81 14.59
CA LEU A 199 27.28 6.72 14.69
C LEU A 199 27.94 8.03 15.17
N SER A 200 27.29 9.17 14.95
CA SER A 200 27.75 10.49 15.40
C SER A 200 27.36 10.85 16.85
N SER A 201 26.64 9.98 17.54
CA SER A 201 26.12 10.27 18.89
C SER A 201 27.16 10.11 20.02
N ASP A 202 26.97 10.86 21.10
CA ASP A 202 27.84 10.85 22.29
C ASP A 202 27.94 9.47 22.96
N TYR A 203 26.88 8.66 22.91
CA TYR A 203 26.90 7.33 23.51
C TYR A 203 27.79 6.36 22.72
N ILE A 204 27.90 6.53 21.40
CA ILE A 204 28.85 5.78 20.57
C ILE A 204 30.28 6.27 20.83
N MET A 205 30.48 7.57 21.00
CA MET A 205 31.77 8.14 21.39
C MET A 205 32.26 7.56 22.73
N LEU A 206 31.37 7.48 23.73
CA LEU A 206 31.66 6.84 25.02
C LEU A 206 31.99 5.35 24.86
N ALA A 207 31.27 4.62 24.02
CA ALA A 207 31.54 3.20 23.77
C ALA A 207 32.93 3.00 23.14
N ARG A 208 33.34 3.87 22.20
CA ARG A 208 34.70 3.87 21.63
C ARG A 208 35.76 4.17 22.71
N ALA A 209 35.52 5.18 23.56
CA ALA A 209 36.42 5.53 24.65
C ALA A 209 36.61 4.40 25.68
N LYS A 210 35.58 3.55 25.86
CA LYS A 210 35.64 2.34 26.69
C LYS A 210 36.34 1.15 26.02
N GLY A 211 36.87 1.30 24.81
CA GLY A 211 37.60 0.25 24.09
C GLY A 211 36.70 -0.80 23.44
N VAL A 212 35.40 -0.53 23.26
CA VAL A 212 34.49 -1.46 22.57
C VAL A 212 34.90 -1.57 21.09
N SER A 213 35.00 -2.79 20.56
CA SER A 213 35.42 -3.02 19.17
C SER A 213 34.43 -2.41 18.17
N SER A 214 34.93 -1.90 17.03
CA SER A 214 34.10 -1.29 15.98
C SER A 214 32.99 -2.20 15.47
N ALA A 215 33.24 -3.52 15.41
CA ALA A 215 32.23 -4.52 15.02
C ALA A 215 31.11 -4.64 16.06
N ALA A 216 31.45 -4.64 17.36
CA ALA A 216 30.46 -4.66 18.43
C ALA A 216 29.65 -3.36 18.46
N ILE A 217 30.30 -2.20 18.25
CA ILE A 217 29.64 -0.90 18.10
C ILE A 217 28.64 -0.94 16.94
N MET A 218 29.05 -1.43 15.78
CA MET A 218 28.18 -1.52 14.60
C MET A 218 26.96 -2.40 14.87
N VAL A 219 27.15 -3.66 15.27
CA VAL A 219 26.06 -4.65 15.35
C VAL A 219 25.18 -4.45 16.58
N LYS A 220 25.78 -4.24 17.77
CA LYS A 220 25.02 -4.23 19.04
C LYS A 220 24.45 -2.86 19.38
N HIS A 221 25.08 -1.79 18.91
CA HIS A 221 24.70 -0.42 19.27
C HIS A 221 24.11 0.33 18.09
N ALA A 222 24.83 0.42 16.97
CA ALA A 222 24.43 1.29 15.88
C ALA A 222 23.24 0.75 15.08
N LEU A 223 23.35 -0.47 14.54
CA LEU A 223 22.29 -1.08 13.72
C LEU A 223 20.99 -1.27 14.50
N ARG A 224 21.06 -1.72 15.75
CA ARG A 224 19.88 -1.95 16.59
C ARG A 224 19.05 -0.67 16.75
N ASN A 225 19.70 0.46 16.99
CA ASN A 225 19.01 1.73 17.20
C ASN A 225 18.53 2.32 15.87
N ALA A 226 19.33 2.21 14.81
CA ALA A 226 18.98 2.72 13.50
C ALA A 226 17.85 1.93 12.80
N LEU A 227 17.52 0.71 13.26
CA LEU A 227 16.38 -0.08 12.77
C LEU A 227 15.03 0.35 13.37
N ILE A 228 15.00 1.05 14.51
CA ILE A 228 13.76 1.44 15.18
C ILE A 228 12.87 2.29 14.24
N PRO A 229 13.39 3.35 13.59
CA PRO A 229 12.59 4.16 12.67
C PRO A 229 12.24 3.43 11.36
N ILE A 230 12.99 2.38 11.00
CA ILE A 230 12.70 1.58 9.81
C ILE A 230 11.43 0.75 10.01
N ILE A 231 11.30 0.09 11.16
CA ILE A 231 10.13 -0.76 11.48
C ILE A 231 8.83 0.01 11.36
N THR A 232 8.84 1.27 11.79
CA THR A 232 7.72 2.20 11.63
C THR A 232 7.30 2.39 10.19
N LEU A 233 8.28 2.63 9.32
CA LEU A 233 8.03 3.00 7.95
C LEU A 233 7.46 1.80 7.19
N LEU A 234 7.82 0.58 7.59
CA LEU A 234 7.36 -0.64 6.94
C LEU A 234 5.84 -0.80 6.96
N GLY A 235 5.15 -0.36 8.03
CA GLY A 235 3.69 -0.48 8.11
C GLY A 235 2.99 0.27 6.96
N PRO A 236 3.09 1.60 6.89
CA PRO A 236 2.48 2.37 5.80
C PRO A 236 3.04 2.02 4.43
N LEU A 237 4.34 1.66 4.32
CA LEU A 237 4.93 1.21 3.07
C LEU A 237 4.28 -0.08 2.56
N ALA A 238 4.00 -1.05 3.44
CA ALA A 238 3.35 -2.30 3.05
C ALA A 238 1.97 -2.05 2.44
N VAL A 239 1.19 -1.15 3.03
CA VAL A 239 -0.13 -0.81 2.48
C VAL A 239 -0.01 -0.06 1.17
N ASN A 240 0.90 0.91 1.08
CA ASN A 240 1.11 1.68 -0.14
C ASN A 240 1.50 0.79 -1.33
N ILE A 241 2.22 -0.31 -1.10
CA ILE A 241 2.55 -1.28 -2.15
C ILE A 241 1.33 -2.09 -2.57
N MET A 242 0.50 -2.51 -1.62
CA MET A 242 -0.77 -3.20 -1.94
C MET A 242 -1.72 -2.31 -2.73
N THR A 243 -1.66 -0.98 -2.53
CA THR A 243 -2.39 0.02 -3.34
C THR A 243 -1.61 0.42 -4.60
N GLY A 244 -0.29 0.22 -4.65
CA GLY A 244 0.57 0.53 -5.81
C GLY A 244 0.64 -0.62 -6.82
N SER A 245 0.17 -1.80 -6.45
CA SER A 245 0.13 -2.99 -7.32
C SER A 245 -0.92 -2.89 -8.43
N LEU A 246 -1.84 -1.91 -8.40
CA LEU A 246 -2.93 -1.77 -9.38
C LEU A 246 -2.47 -1.92 -10.83
N VAL A 247 -1.43 -1.18 -11.20
CA VAL A 247 -0.90 -1.15 -12.57
C VAL A 247 0.01 -2.35 -12.83
N ILE A 248 0.78 -2.76 -11.82
CA ILE A 248 1.73 -3.88 -11.92
C ILE A 248 0.99 -5.20 -12.14
N GLU A 249 -0.08 -5.45 -11.37
CA GLU A 249 -0.93 -6.62 -11.52
C GLU A 249 -1.54 -6.68 -12.92
N ARG A 250 -1.96 -5.54 -13.47
CA ARG A 250 -2.46 -5.48 -14.85
C ARG A 250 -1.38 -5.79 -15.89
N ILE A 251 -0.18 -5.24 -15.74
CA ILE A 251 0.96 -5.48 -16.66
C ILE A 251 1.31 -6.98 -16.70
N PHE A 252 1.36 -7.63 -15.55
CA PHE A 252 1.74 -9.04 -15.43
C PHE A 252 0.56 -10.02 -15.42
N GLY A 253 -0.67 -9.58 -15.67
CA GLY A 253 -1.85 -10.45 -15.75
C GLY A 253 -2.19 -11.17 -14.43
N ILE A 254 -1.99 -10.50 -13.30
CA ILE A 254 -2.19 -11.05 -11.97
C ILE A 254 -3.65 -10.81 -11.53
N PRO A 255 -4.37 -11.84 -11.06
CA PRO A 255 -5.78 -11.73 -10.69
C PRO A 255 -5.98 -11.13 -9.28
N GLY A 256 -5.35 -9.98 -9.01
CA GLY A 256 -5.43 -9.30 -7.73
C GLY A 256 -6.58 -8.29 -7.61
N ILE A 257 -6.69 -7.68 -6.44
CA ILE A 257 -7.66 -6.59 -6.16
C ILE A 257 -7.30 -5.37 -7.01
N GLY A 258 -6.02 -5.15 -7.26
CA GLY A 258 -5.59 -3.96 -7.96
C GLY A 258 -5.98 -3.96 -9.43
N GLU A 259 -5.82 -5.11 -10.10
CA GLU A 259 -6.38 -5.31 -11.43
C GLU A 259 -7.91 -5.13 -11.42
N GLN A 260 -8.61 -5.69 -10.41
CA GLN A 260 -10.07 -5.56 -10.29
C GLN A 260 -10.50 -4.10 -10.17
N PHE A 261 -9.78 -3.29 -9.40
CA PHE A 261 -10.06 -1.88 -9.23
C PHE A 261 -9.95 -1.12 -10.55
N VAL A 262 -8.83 -1.31 -11.26
CA VAL A 262 -8.60 -0.69 -12.57
C VAL A 262 -9.67 -1.13 -13.58
N ARG A 263 -10.02 -2.42 -13.59
CA ARG A 263 -11.08 -2.94 -14.46
C ARG A 263 -12.43 -2.29 -14.14
N SER A 264 -12.76 -2.14 -12.86
CA SER A 264 -14.03 -1.55 -12.40
C SER A 264 -14.17 -0.09 -12.83
N ILE A 265 -13.06 0.66 -12.87
CA ILE A 265 -13.01 2.03 -13.43
C ILE A 265 -13.37 2.01 -14.91
N MET A 266 -12.75 1.12 -15.70
CA MET A 266 -13.00 1.04 -17.14
C MET A 266 -14.43 0.60 -17.48
N THR A 267 -15.08 -0.13 -16.58
CA THR A 267 -16.45 -0.64 -16.76
C THR A 267 -17.51 0.14 -15.97
N ASN A 268 -17.17 1.30 -15.39
CA ASN A 268 -18.07 2.11 -14.56
C ASN A 268 -18.81 1.31 -13.45
N ASP A 269 -18.12 0.35 -12.82
CA ASP A 269 -18.67 -0.42 -11.71
C ASP A 269 -18.49 0.35 -10.39
N PHE A 270 -19.33 1.35 -10.17
CA PHE A 270 -19.18 2.27 -9.05
C PHE A 270 -19.24 1.57 -7.68
N THR A 271 -20.06 0.53 -7.53
CA THR A 271 -20.14 -0.21 -6.26
C THR A 271 -18.84 -0.92 -5.93
N VAL A 272 -18.18 -1.54 -6.92
CA VAL A 272 -16.88 -2.17 -6.72
C VAL A 272 -15.79 -1.14 -6.44
N ILE A 273 -15.80 0.01 -7.15
CA ILE A 273 -14.84 1.11 -6.90
C ILE A 273 -14.97 1.61 -5.47
N MET A 274 -16.19 1.89 -4.99
CA MET A 274 -16.44 2.32 -3.61
C MET A 274 -15.98 1.27 -2.60
N GLY A 275 -16.37 0.00 -2.81
CA GLY A 275 -16.03 -1.08 -1.89
C GLY A 275 -14.52 -1.33 -1.78
N ILE A 276 -13.79 -1.35 -2.90
CA ILE A 276 -12.33 -1.52 -2.89
C ILE A 276 -11.64 -0.29 -2.28
N THR A 277 -12.10 0.93 -2.59
CA THR A 277 -11.54 2.16 -2.01
C THR A 277 -11.67 2.15 -0.48
N LEU A 278 -12.84 1.77 0.02
CA LEU A 278 -13.08 1.70 1.45
C LEU A 278 -12.29 0.57 2.10
N PHE A 279 -12.20 -0.59 1.44
CA PHE A 279 -11.38 -1.70 1.88
C PHE A 279 -9.91 -1.31 2.05
N TYR A 280 -9.30 -0.65 1.06
CA TYR A 280 -7.94 -0.13 1.18
C TYR A 280 -7.81 0.91 2.29
N SER A 281 -8.81 1.76 2.47
CA SER A 281 -8.83 2.76 3.54
C SER A 281 -8.85 2.11 4.92
N VAL A 282 -9.66 1.07 5.10
CA VAL A 282 -9.70 0.27 6.34
C VAL A 282 -8.33 -0.36 6.60
N LEU A 283 -7.73 -1.03 5.61
CA LEU A 283 -6.40 -1.63 5.76
C LEU A 283 -5.34 -0.60 6.13
N PHE A 284 -5.31 0.54 5.43
CA PHE A 284 -4.35 1.61 5.68
C PHE A 284 -4.47 2.18 7.08
N ILE A 285 -5.67 2.59 7.47
CA ILE A 285 -5.90 3.21 8.77
C ILE A 285 -5.66 2.19 9.89
N PHE A 286 -6.02 0.92 9.69
CA PHE A 286 -5.74 -0.14 10.64
C PHE A 286 -4.24 -0.36 10.85
N ILE A 287 -3.44 -0.36 9.79
CA ILE A 287 -1.98 -0.50 9.90
C ILE A 287 -1.34 0.73 10.53
N VAL A 288 -1.81 1.94 10.19
CA VAL A 288 -1.37 3.17 10.87
C VAL A 288 -1.69 3.10 12.37
N PHE A 289 -2.89 2.62 12.73
CA PHE A 289 -3.28 2.41 14.12
C PHE A 289 -2.37 1.42 14.86
N ILE A 290 -2.00 0.30 14.22
CA ILE A 290 -1.02 -0.65 14.78
C ILE A 290 0.33 0.04 15.00
N VAL A 291 0.81 0.79 14.01
CA VAL A 291 2.10 1.51 14.10
C VAL A 291 2.05 2.55 15.22
N ASP A 292 0.97 3.31 15.36
CA ASP A 292 0.77 4.27 16.44
C ASP A 292 0.83 3.60 17.82
N ILE A 293 0.26 2.39 17.97
CA ILE A 293 0.35 1.60 19.21
C ILE A 293 1.79 1.15 19.44
N LEU A 294 2.45 0.58 18.42
CA LEU A 294 3.84 0.12 18.53
C LEU A 294 4.76 1.26 18.93
N TYR A 295 4.58 2.46 18.37
CA TYR A 295 5.28 3.67 18.82
C TYR A 295 5.01 4.01 20.27
N GLY A 296 3.74 3.99 20.69
CA GLY A 296 3.39 4.22 22.07
C GLY A 296 4.02 3.21 23.02
N VAL A 297 4.30 1.98 22.56
CA VAL A 297 5.01 0.95 23.33
C VAL A 297 6.52 1.18 23.35
N ILE A 298 7.12 1.47 22.19
CA ILE A 298 8.57 1.63 22.00
C ILE A 298 9.08 2.95 22.60
N ASP A 299 8.36 4.06 22.43
CA ASP A 299 8.69 5.36 23.00
C ASP A 299 7.56 5.89 23.94
N PRO A 300 7.73 5.76 25.26
CA PRO A 300 6.76 6.24 26.24
C PRO A 300 6.58 7.76 26.23
N ARG A 301 7.50 8.55 25.65
CA ARG A 301 7.43 10.03 25.64
C ARG A 301 6.24 10.54 24.83
N ILE A 302 5.80 9.77 23.82
CA ILE A 302 4.62 10.06 22.99
C ILE A 302 3.33 9.96 23.81
N ARG A 303 3.34 9.22 24.94
CA ARG A 303 2.18 9.09 25.84
C ARG A 303 1.87 10.37 26.62
N LEU A 304 2.87 11.25 26.77
CA LEU A 304 2.79 12.47 27.60
C LEU A 304 2.52 13.73 26.76
N SER A 305 2.91 13.74 25.48
CA SER A 305 2.57 14.82 24.54
C SER A 305 1.19 14.57 23.94
N GLY A 306 0.15 14.88 24.71
CA GLY A 306 -1.15 15.19 24.13
C GLY A 306 -1.03 16.46 23.30
N GLY A 307 -0.68 16.31 22.02
CA GLY A 307 -0.81 17.34 20.99
C GLY A 307 -0.06 18.65 21.25
N LYS A 308 1.25 18.68 21.02
CA LYS A 308 1.94 19.85 20.47
C LYS A 308 3.02 19.37 19.50
N LYS A 309 2.71 19.45 18.20
CA LYS A 309 3.71 19.75 17.18
C LYS A 309 3.91 21.26 17.18
#